data_AF-A0A0F8Z0E1-F1
#
_entry.id   AF-A0A0F8Z0E1-F1
#
_cell.length_a   1.000
_cell.length_b   1.000
_cell.length_c   1.000
_cell.angle_alpha   90.00
_cell.angle_beta   90.00
_cell.angle_gamma   90.00
#
_symmetry.space_group_name_H-M   'P 1'
#
loop_
_entity.id
_entity.type
_entity.pdbx_description
1 polymer ?
#
loop_
_entity_poly.entity_id
_entity_poly.type
_entity_poly.pdbx_seq_one_letter_code
_entity_poly.pdbx_strand_id
1 'polypeptide(L)'
;LHGTTYVGEDGKKHRAAASSLVTVVAGVDQGQGKGNHMHISIVHEGAIRHKLWIGRVYSLEELEQKLDDYNVEICVIDAQGGGIGYNDLRSLCDRRSGQVYMCRYRPKRKPENMFSIDEDNNMIQANRTDSLDAGFDSYKHQRVVLPQCINDIDNGEFIPQMIESVRSKTIDKNNVVVGIWSNTGPDDHRHADVYELLAMHIAGYGDTDVYDEDAEPAVIDDADKAEGESWDAFN
;
A
#
# COMPACT_ATOMS: atom_id res chain seq x y z
N LEU A 1 -5.32 -24.12 1.85
CA LEU A 1 -6.19 -23.83 0.68
C LEU A 1 -6.33 -25.07 -0.21
N HIS A 2 -7.55 -25.58 -0.41
CA HIS A 2 -7.83 -26.70 -1.32
C HIS A 2 -7.97 -26.17 -2.75
N GLY A 3 -6.88 -26.20 -3.52
CA GLY A 3 -6.90 -25.74 -4.91
C GLY A 3 -7.83 -26.57 -5.79
N THR A 4 -8.62 -25.90 -6.63
CA THR A 4 -9.56 -26.51 -7.57
C THR A 4 -8.80 -27.22 -8.69
N THR A 5 -8.99 -28.53 -8.86
CA THR A 5 -8.50 -29.30 -10.01
C THR A 5 -9.49 -29.24 -11.16
N TYR A 6 -9.02 -29.07 -12.39
CA TYR A 6 -9.80 -29.23 -13.62
C TYR A 6 -9.21 -30.32 -14.53
N VAL A 7 -9.97 -30.76 -15.53
CA VAL A 7 -9.49 -31.73 -16.52
C VAL A 7 -9.26 -30.99 -17.83
N GLY A 8 -8.03 -31.04 -18.35
CA GLY A 8 -7.66 -30.37 -19.59
C GLY A 8 -8.15 -31.12 -20.82
N GLU A 9 -8.01 -30.52 -22.00
CA GLU A 9 -8.35 -31.16 -23.28
C GLU A 9 -7.53 -32.43 -23.55
N ASP A 10 -6.39 -32.59 -22.88
CA ASP A 10 -5.55 -33.78 -22.89
C ASP A 10 -6.09 -34.91 -21.98
N GLY A 11 -7.23 -34.70 -21.32
CA GLY A 11 -7.86 -35.66 -20.40
C GLY A 11 -7.13 -35.80 -19.07
N LYS A 12 -6.09 -35.02 -18.80
CA LYS A 12 -5.34 -35.07 -17.54
C LYS A 12 -5.95 -34.12 -16.50
N LYS A 13 -5.93 -34.55 -15.24
CA LYS A 13 -6.25 -33.66 -14.12
C LYS A 13 -5.11 -32.67 -13.93
N HIS A 14 -5.35 -31.44 -14.32
CA HIS A 14 -4.48 -30.31 -13.99
C HIS A 14 -4.93 -29.77 -12.65
N ARG A 15 -3.98 -29.53 -11.77
CA ARG A 15 -4.22 -28.55 -10.72
C ARG A 15 -4.29 -27.22 -11.47
N ALA A 16 -5.36 -26.43 -11.28
CA ALA A 16 -5.21 -25.03 -11.64
C ALA A 16 -3.93 -24.57 -10.97
N ALA A 17 -2.97 -24.07 -11.75
CA ALA A 17 -2.01 -23.16 -11.17
C ALA A 17 -2.88 -22.22 -10.36
N ALA A 18 -2.62 -22.11 -9.05
CA ALA A 18 -3.22 -21.02 -8.32
C ALA A 18 -2.90 -19.82 -9.21
N SER A 19 -3.90 -19.27 -9.89
CA SER A 19 -3.82 -17.93 -10.40
C SER A 19 -3.62 -17.19 -9.11
N SER A 20 -2.36 -16.96 -8.75
CA SER A 20 -2.00 -16.17 -7.58
C SER A 20 -2.87 -14.95 -7.78
N LEU A 21 -3.82 -14.74 -6.89
CA LEU A 21 -4.69 -13.59 -6.99
C LEU A 21 -3.71 -12.42 -7.01
N VAL A 22 -3.63 -11.79 -8.17
CA VAL A 22 -2.68 -10.76 -8.50
C VAL A 22 -3.56 -9.59 -8.85
N THR A 23 -3.47 -8.55 -8.03
CA THR A 23 -4.20 -7.31 -8.25
C THR A 23 -3.20 -6.20 -8.41
N VAL A 24 -3.45 -5.29 -9.34
CA VAL A 24 -2.68 -4.04 -9.45
C VAL A 24 -3.43 -2.94 -8.70
N VAL A 25 -2.76 -2.30 -7.75
CA VAL A 25 -3.32 -1.20 -6.97
C VAL A 25 -2.51 0.07 -7.14
N ALA A 26 -3.14 1.22 -6.89
CA ALA A 26 -2.47 2.51 -6.88
C ALA A 26 -2.88 3.39 -5.70
N GLY A 27 -1.96 4.26 -5.30
CA GLY A 27 -2.18 5.30 -4.32
C GLY A 27 -1.67 6.64 -4.82
N VAL A 28 -2.43 7.71 -4.60
CA VAL A 28 -2.10 9.05 -5.07
C VAL A 28 -2.21 10.07 -3.94
N ASP A 29 -1.13 10.79 -3.68
CA ASP A 29 -1.12 11.96 -2.80
C ASP A 29 -1.06 13.24 -3.64
N GLN A 30 -1.91 14.21 -3.31
CA GLN A 30 -2.10 15.41 -4.13
C GLN A 30 -1.19 16.57 -3.71
N GLY A 31 -0.09 16.76 -4.43
CA GLY A 31 0.79 17.90 -4.26
C GLY A 31 0.28 19.17 -4.96
N GLN A 32 0.10 20.27 -4.22
CA GLN A 32 -0.25 21.56 -4.80
C GLN A 32 0.87 22.10 -5.69
N GLY A 33 0.69 22.02 -7.01
CA GLY A 33 1.59 22.60 -8.02
C GLY A 33 2.95 21.91 -8.18
N LYS A 34 3.19 20.79 -7.49
CA LYS A 34 4.46 20.02 -7.53
C LYS A 34 4.34 18.68 -8.25
N GLY A 35 3.16 18.39 -8.81
CA GLY A 35 2.76 17.07 -9.27
C GLY A 35 2.05 16.29 -8.16
N ASN A 36 1.26 15.29 -8.55
CA ASN A 36 0.61 14.36 -7.64
C ASN A 36 1.47 13.10 -7.55
N HIS A 37 1.94 12.75 -6.37
CA HIS A 37 2.78 11.59 -6.14
C HIS A 37 1.93 10.34 -6.25
N MET A 38 2.35 9.39 -7.08
CA MET A 38 1.60 8.18 -7.32
C MET A 38 2.51 6.96 -7.21
N HIS A 39 2.00 5.93 -6.57
CA HIS A 39 2.62 4.62 -6.44
C HIS A 39 1.69 3.58 -7.05
N ILE A 40 2.25 2.65 -7.80
CA ILE A 40 1.53 1.52 -8.39
C ILE A 40 2.26 0.25 -8.00
N SER A 41 1.52 -0.71 -7.45
CA SER A 41 2.04 -2.02 -7.10
C SER A 41 1.21 -3.14 -7.67
N ILE A 42 1.88 -4.23 -8.00
CA ILE A 42 1.26 -5.53 -8.09
C ILE A 42 1.27 -6.17 -6.69
N VAL A 43 0.12 -6.70 -6.27
CA VAL A 43 -0.07 -7.35 -4.97
C VAL A 43 -0.14 -8.84 -5.18
N HIS A 44 0.68 -9.58 -4.46
CA HIS A 44 0.70 -11.05 -4.48
C HIS A 44 0.05 -11.64 -3.21
N GLU A 45 -0.11 -12.98 -3.20
CA GLU A 45 -0.47 -13.73 -2.00
C GLU A 45 0.47 -13.38 -0.82
N GLY A 46 -0.08 -13.21 0.38
CA GLY A 46 0.65 -12.74 1.55
C GLY A 46 0.76 -11.22 1.69
N ALA A 47 -0.02 -10.46 0.92
CA ALA A 47 -0.08 -8.99 1.00
C ALA A 47 1.26 -8.30 0.69
N ILE A 48 2.08 -8.91 -0.18
CA ILE A 48 3.35 -8.35 -0.61
C ILE A 48 3.11 -7.40 -1.79
N ARG A 49 3.51 -6.13 -1.65
CA ARG A 49 3.40 -5.09 -2.67
C ARG A 49 4.71 -4.95 -3.44
N HIS A 50 4.72 -5.34 -4.71
CA HIS A 50 5.86 -5.11 -5.60
C HIS A 50 5.63 -3.83 -6.39
N LYS A 51 6.46 -2.82 -6.15
CA LYS A 51 6.34 -1.50 -6.80
C LYS A 51 6.64 -1.63 -8.30
N LEU A 52 5.60 -1.46 -9.12
CA LEU A 52 5.71 -1.41 -10.58
C LEU A 52 6.14 -0.03 -11.06
N TRP A 53 5.65 1.02 -10.39
CA TRP A 53 5.94 2.39 -10.75
C TRP A 53 5.79 3.32 -9.54
N ILE A 54 6.69 4.29 -9.45
CA ILE A 54 6.66 5.36 -8.45
C ILE A 54 7.08 6.64 -9.17
N GLY A 55 6.33 7.72 -8.97
CA GLY A 55 6.68 9.02 -9.53
C GLY A 55 5.57 10.04 -9.34
N ARG A 56 5.49 10.99 -10.28
CA ARG A 56 4.47 12.04 -10.28
C ARG A 56 3.66 12.05 -11.55
N VAL A 57 2.40 12.42 -11.40
CA VAL A 57 1.50 12.78 -12.50
C VAL A 57 1.05 14.22 -12.34
N TYR A 58 1.03 14.98 -13.44
CA TYR A 58 0.83 16.42 -13.41
C TYR A 58 -0.57 16.84 -13.88
N SER A 59 -1.35 15.92 -14.42
CA SER A 59 -2.72 16.17 -14.85
C SER A 59 -3.63 14.98 -14.59
N LEU A 60 -4.94 15.21 -14.67
CA LEU A 60 -5.94 14.14 -14.55
C LEU A 60 -5.80 13.13 -15.69
N GLU A 61 -5.51 13.61 -16.91
CA GLU A 61 -5.34 12.75 -18.09
C GLU A 61 -4.13 11.84 -17.93
N GLU A 62 -3.01 12.36 -17.39
CA GLU A 62 -1.83 11.53 -17.10
C GLU A 62 -2.12 10.49 -16.03
N LEU A 63 -2.87 10.86 -14.99
CA LEU A 63 -3.35 9.92 -13.97
C LEU A 63 -4.19 8.80 -14.61
N GLU A 64 -5.21 9.15 -15.39
CA GLU A 64 -6.06 8.17 -16.07
C GLU A 64 -5.26 7.25 -17.00
N GLN A 65 -4.32 7.81 -17.76
CA GLN A 65 -3.44 7.03 -18.62
C GLN A 65 -2.60 6.03 -17.80
N LYS A 66 -2.06 6.43 -16.64
CA LYS A 66 -1.32 5.51 -15.76
C LYS A 66 -2.19 4.39 -15.20
N LEU A 67 -3.44 4.68 -14.87
CA LEU A 67 -4.38 3.64 -14.42
C LEU A 67 -4.62 2.61 -15.53
N ASP A 68 -4.72 3.06 -16.78
CA ASP A 68 -4.96 2.19 -17.94
C ASP A 68 -3.70 1.42 -18.36
N ASP A 69 -2.54 2.07 -18.42
CA ASP A 69 -1.26 1.47 -18.80
C ASP A 69 -0.88 0.27 -17.92
N TYR A 70 -1.19 0.36 -16.63
CA TYR A 70 -0.88 -0.67 -15.64
C TYR A 70 -2.07 -1.57 -15.30
N ASN A 71 -3.24 -1.34 -15.91
CA ASN A 71 -4.49 -2.05 -15.61
C ASN A 71 -4.78 -2.07 -14.09
N VAL A 72 -4.75 -0.89 -13.47
CA VAL A 72 -4.98 -0.73 -12.03
C VAL A 72 -6.42 -1.11 -11.69
N GLU A 73 -6.62 -2.04 -10.75
CA GLU A 73 -7.94 -2.49 -10.32
C GLU A 73 -8.54 -1.60 -9.23
N ILE A 74 -7.72 -1.13 -8.29
CA ILE A 74 -8.15 -0.23 -7.22
C ILE A 74 -7.15 0.91 -7.07
N CYS A 75 -7.65 2.14 -7.07
CA CYS A 75 -6.87 3.35 -6.86
C CYS A 75 -7.48 4.18 -5.73
N VAL A 76 -6.65 4.66 -4.80
CA VAL A 76 -7.06 5.57 -3.74
C VAL A 76 -6.33 6.90 -3.90
N ILE A 77 -7.08 8.00 -3.93
CA ILE A 77 -6.57 9.34 -4.19
C ILE A 77 -6.88 10.27 -3.02
N ASP A 78 -5.90 11.04 -2.54
CA ASP A 78 -6.16 12.12 -1.60
C ASP A 78 -7.18 13.12 -2.15
N ALA A 79 -8.26 13.34 -1.41
CA ALA A 79 -9.31 14.31 -1.73
C ALA A 79 -9.23 15.59 -0.89
N GLN A 80 -8.17 15.77 -0.10
CA GLN A 80 -7.92 16.96 0.71
C GLN A 80 -6.83 17.87 0.14
N GLY A 81 -5.98 17.35 -0.74
CA GLY A 81 -5.03 18.14 -1.50
C GLY A 81 -5.68 19.08 -2.51
N GLY A 82 -4.83 19.86 -3.18
CA GLY A 82 -5.25 20.89 -4.14
C GLY A 82 -4.63 20.72 -5.52
N GLY A 83 -4.13 19.52 -5.85
CA GLY A 83 -3.51 19.23 -7.14
C GLY A 83 -4.54 19.15 -8.26
N ILE A 84 -5.51 18.23 -8.13
CA ILE A 84 -6.63 18.07 -9.06
C ILE A 84 -7.89 18.62 -8.38
N GLY A 85 -8.72 19.36 -9.12
CA GLY A 85 -9.95 19.93 -8.59
C GLY A 85 -10.89 18.85 -8.04
N TYR A 86 -11.53 19.12 -6.90
CA TYR A 86 -12.44 18.17 -6.25
C TYR A 86 -13.55 17.65 -7.18
N ASN A 87 -14.12 18.53 -8.01
CA ASN A 87 -15.17 18.14 -8.96
C ASN A 87 -14.63 17.21 -10.06
N ASP A 88 -13.39 17.42 -10.49
CA ASP A 88 -12.75 16.59 -11.52
C ASP A 88 -12.43 15.20 -10.96
N LEU A 89 -11.91 15.13 -9.72
CA LEU A 89 -11.75 13.87 -9.00
C LEU A 89 -13.07 13.14 -8.78
N ARG A 90 -14.13 13.86 -8.39
CA ARG A 90 -15.44 13.24 -8.22
C ARG A 90 -15.94 12.68 -9.53
N SER A 91 -15.80 13.44 -10.62
CA SER A 91 -16.17 12.98 -11.96
C SER A 91 -15.37 11.76 -12.39
N LEU A 92 -14.07 11.68 -12.07
CA LEU A 92 -13.25 10.49 -12.29
C LEU A 92 -13.80 9.28 -11.53
N CYS A 93 -14.07 9.44 -10.24
CA CYS A 93 -14.61 8.35 -9.40
C CYS A 93 -15.98 7.87 -9.89
N ASP A 94 -16.84 8.78 -10.35
CA ASP A 94 -18.14 8.41 -10.90
C ASP A 94 -17.99 7.63 -12.22
N ARG A 95 -17.03 7.99 -13.09
CA ARG A 95 -16.72 7.27 -14.34
C ARG A 95 -16.04 5.92 -14.10
N ARG A 96 -15.23 5.82 -13.05
CA ARG A 96 -14.46 4.62 -12.66
C ARG A 96 -14.96 4.07 -11.32
N SER A 97 -16.28 3.98 -11.17
CA SER A 97 -16.92 3.54 -9.92
C SER A 97 -16.50 2.12 -9.57
N GLY A 98 -16.18 1.88 -8.28
CA GLY A 98 -15.62 0.61 -7.81
C GLY A 98 -14.14 0.39 -8.13
N GLN A 99 -13.52 1.24 -8.94
CA GLN A 99 -12.08 1.21 -9.27
C GLN A 99 -11.34 2.37 -8.60
N VAL A 100 -11.89 3.58 -8.60
CA VAL A 100 -11.23 4.77 -8.06
C VAL A 100 -12.00 5.33 -6.88
N TYR A 101 -11.30 5.53 -5.77
CA TYR A 101 -11.84 6.05 -4.53
C TYR A 101 -11.11 7.34 -4.12
N MET A 102 -11.87 8.34 -3.70
CA MET A 102 -11.36 9.48 -2.97
C MET A 102 -11.10 9.10 -1.52
N CYS A 103 -10.07 9.64 -0.89
CA CYS A 103 -9.77 9.43 0.52
C CYS A 103 -9.65 10.74 1.27
N ARG A 104 -10.13 10.74 2.53
CA ARG A 104 -9.88 11.81 3.49
C ARG A 104 -9.38 11.22 4.79
N TYR A 105 -8.32 11.79 5.34
CA TYR A 105 -7.92 11.50 6.70
C TYR A 105 -8.91 12.10 7.69
N ARG A 106 -9.25 11.31 8.71
CA ARG A 106 -10.02 11.76 9.86
C ARG A 106 -9.06 12.09 11.02
N PRO A 107 -9.26 13.24 11.71
CA PRO A 107 -8.43 13.64 12.83
C PRO A 107 -8.77 12.93 14.16
N LYS A 108 -9.72 11.99 14.19
CA LYS A 108 -10.17 11.28 15.40
C LYS A 108 -10.02 9.77 15.20
N ARG A 109 -9.95 9.01 16.31
CA ARG A 109 -10.05 7.54 16.44
C ARG A 109 -11.38 6.94 15.91
N LYS A 110 -11.93 7.51 14.84
CA LYS A 110 -13.06 6.99 14.08
C LYS A 110 -12.62 6.96 12.62
N PRO A 111 -12.67 5.80 11.96
CA PRO A 111 -13.36 4.58 12.38
C PRO A 111 -12.67 3.83 13.54
N GLU A 112 -13.38 2.90 14.18
CA GLU A 112 -12.79 1.91 15.11
C GLU A 112 -11.75 1.03 14.39
N ASN A 113 -11.86 0.97 13.06
CA ASN A 113 -10.95 0.31 12.13
C ASN A 113 -10.05 1.35 11.42
N MET A 114 -8.99 0.88 10.76
CA MET A 114 -8.05 1.71 10.00
C MET A 114 -8.74 2.64 8.98
N PHE A 115 -9.82 2.18 8.33
CA PHE A 115 -10.62 3.00 7.42
C PHE A 115 -12.08 2.53 7.36
N SER A 116 -12.94 3.34 6.75
CA SER A 116 -14.31 2.99 6.37
C SER A 116 -14.59 3.43 4.94
N ILE A 117 -15.38 2.64 4.20
CA ILE A 117 -15.77 2.92 2.82
C ILE A 117 -17.23 3.40 2.78
N ASP A 118 -17.48 4.47 2.04
CA ASP A 118 -18.78 4.91 1.57
C ASP A 118 -18.87 4.58 0.07
N GLU A 119 -19.44 3.40 -0.23
CA GLU A 119 -19.50 2.83 -1.58
C GLU A 119 -20.34 3.69 -2.53
N ASP A 120 -21.44 4.28 -2.03
CA ASP A 120 -22.33 5.14 -2.82
C ASP A 120 -21.60 6.39 -3.34
N ASN A 121 -20.54 6.81 -2.63
CA ASN A 121 -19.78 8.01 -2.95
C ASN A 121 -18.34 7.74 -3.41
N ASN A 122 -17.94 6.48 -3.54
CA ASN A 122 -16.55 6.08 -3.78
C ASN A 122 -15.58 6.87 -2.88
N MET A 123 -15.89 6.93 -1.58
CA MET A 123 -15.16 7.75 -0.61
C MET A 123 -14.67 6.89 0.56
N ILE A 124 -13.41 7.09 0.92
CA ILE A 124 -12.74 6.44 2.04
C ILE A 124 -12.49 7.47 3.14
N GLN A 125 -12.71 7.06 4.37
CA GLN A 125 -12.32 7.81 5.55
C GLN A 125 -11.31 7.00 6.31
N ALA A 126 -10.06 7.45 6.31
CA ALA A 126 -8.94 6.72 6.92
C ALA A 126 -8.51 7.37 8.24
N ASN A 127 -8.18 6.54 9.23
CA ASN A 127 -7.43 6.98 10.39
C ASN A 127 -5.96 7.16 9.97
N ARG A 128 -5.50 8.42 9.92
CA ARG A 128 -4.12 8.75 9.49
C ARG A 128 -3.06 8.01 10.29
N THR A 129 -3.28 7.88 11.60
CA THR A 129 -2.30 7.29 12.52
C THR A 129 -2.13 5.80 12.25
N ASP A 130 -3.23 5.07 12.22
CA ASP A 130 -3.25 3.61 12.00
C ASP A 130 -2.79 3.27 10.58
N SER A 131 -3.19 4.08 9.58
CA SER A 131 -2.79 3.87 8.19
C SER A 131 -1.28 4.08 7.99
N LEU A 132 -0.70 5.07 8.66
CA LEU A 132 0.76 5.29 8.66
C LEU A 132 1.50 4.21 9.45
N ASP A 133 0.91 3.68 10.52
CA ASP A 133 1.49 2.54 11.27
C ASP A 133 1.52 1.28 10.41
N ALA A 134 0.39 0.91 9.81
CA ALA A 134 0.31 -0.24 8.90
C ALA A 134 1.25 -0.09 7.69
N GLY A 135 1.35 1.12 7.14
CA GLY A 135 2.30 1.46 6.09
C GLY A 135 3.75 1.33 6.55
N PHE A 136 4.07 1.59 7.83
CA PHE A 136 5.42 1.46 8.37
C PHE A 136 5.76 -0.02 8.60
N ASP A 137 4.83 -0.74 9.21
CA ASP A 137 4.96 -2.17 9.49
C ASP A 137 5.11 -2.99 8.21
N SER A 138 4.51 -2.56 7.10
CA SER A 138 4.73 -3.18 5.79
C SER A 138 6.21 -3.17 5.36
N TYR A 139 6.95 -2.08 5.60
CA TYR A 139 8.39 -2.03 5.32
C TYR A 139 9.20 -2.82 6.36
N LYS A 140 8.84 -2.69 7.64
CA LYS A 140 9.51 -3.40 8.74
C LYS A 140 9.48 -4.92 8.55
N HIS A 141 8.35 -5.46 8.07
CA HIS A 141 8.16 -6.88 7.80
C HIS A 141 8.49 -7.28 6.35
N GLN A 142 9.19 -6.42 5.59
CA GLN A 142 9.62 -6.70 4.21
C GLN A 142 8.48 -7.09 3.25
N ARG A 143 7.27 -6.57 3.48
CA ARG A 143 6.09 -6.76 2.62
C ARG A 143 6.03 -5.77 1.45
N VAL A 144 7.08 -4.97 1.25
CA VAL A 144 7.20 -4.04 0.13
C VAL A 144 8.51 -4.32 -0.61
N VAL A 145 8.40 -4.65 -1.90
CA VAL A 145 9.53 -4.85 -2.79
C VAL A 145 9.71 -3.60 -3.65
N LEU A 146 10.87 -2.94 -3.48
CA LEU A 146 11.21 -1.70 -4.16
C LEU A 146 12.01 -1.98 -5.45
N PRO A 147 11.93 -1.11 -6.47
CA PRO A 147 12.76 -1.22 -7.67
C PRO A 147 14.24 -0.96 -7.36
N GLN A 148 15.15 -1.54 -8.15
CA GLN A 148 16.60 -1.35 -7.95
C GLN A 148 17.05 0.11 -8.15
N CYS A 149 16.33 0.89 -8.97
CA CYS A 149 16.61 2.31 -9.23
C CYS A 149 16.02 3.26 -8.18
N ILE A 150 15.70 2.77 -6.98
CA ILE A 150 15.01 3.55 -5.93
C ILE A 150 15.70 4.89 -5.58
N ASN A 151 17.03 4.94 -5.71
CA ASN A 151 17.83 6.14 -5.43
C ASN A 151 17.66 7.26 -6.47
N ASP A 152 17.16 6.94 -7.66
CA ASP A 152 17.03 7.89 -8.78
C ASP A 152 15.59 8.41 -8.94
N ILE A 153 14.63 7.81 -8.24
CA ILE A 153 13.20 8.16 -8.33
C ILE A 153 12.99 9.59 -7.86
N ASP A 154 12.28 10.37 -8.68
CA ASP A 154 12.00 11.79 -8.46
C ASP A 154 13.26 12.60 -8.12
N ASN A 155 14.35 12.36 -8.86
CA ASN A 155 15.66 12.98 -8.64
C ASN A 155 16.24 12.70 -7.24
N GLY A 156 15.94 11.52 -6.69
CA GLY A 156 16.40 11.08 -5.37
C GLY A 156 15.58 11.61 -4.21
N GLU A 157 14.41 12.23 -4.46
CA GLU A 157 13.51 12.72 -3.40
C GLU A 157 12.69 11.61 -2.74
N PHE A 158 12.58 10.43 -3.37
CA PHE A 158 11.77 9.32 -2.85
C PHE A 158 12.16 8.90 -1.43
N ILE A 159 13.41 8.49 -1.22
CA ILE A 159 13.86 7.97 0.08
C ILE A 159 13.73 9.04 1.18
N PRO A 160 14.22 10.29 1.01
CA PRO A 160 14.02 11.35 1.99
C PRO A 160 12.55 11.49 2.42
N GLN A 161 11.61 11.55 1.47
CA GLN A 161 10.19 11.71 1.78
C GLN A 161 9.59 10.51 2.50
N MET A 162 10.11 9.30 2.27
CA MET A 162 9.64 8.09 2.95
C MET A 162 10.07 8.00 4.43
N ILE A 163 11.16 8.70 4.83
CA ILE A 163 11.72 8.65 6.19
C ILE A 163 11.45 9.92 7.02
N GLU A 164 10.85 10.94 6.41
CA GLU A 164 10.64 12.26 7.01
C GLU A 164 9.54 12.29 8.08
N SER A 165 8.59 11.34 8.02
CA SER A 165 7.55 11.21 9.04
C SER A 165 8.13 10.60 10.32
N VAL A 166 7.96 11.29 11.45
CA VAL A 166 8.44 10.85 12.77
C VAL A 166 7.26 10.46 13.66
N ARG A 167 7.32 9.26 14.24
CA ARG A 167 6.35 8.81 15.25
C ARG A 167 6.76 9.29 16.64
N SER A 168 5.89 10.03 17.31
CA SER A 168 6.09 10.52 18.68
C SER A 168 4.89 10.21 19.59
N LYS A 169 5.09 10.29 20.90
CA LYS A 169 4.02 10.15 21.90
C LYS A 169 3.59 11.54 22.38
N THR A 170 2.29 11.78 22.47
CA THR A 170 1.69 12.99 23.05
C THR A 170 0.59 12.61 24.03
N ILE A 171 0.11 13.56 24.82
CA ILE A 171 -1.01 13.38 25.74
C ILE A 171 -2.23 14.07 25.15
N ASP A 172 -3.34 13.34 25.01
CA ASP A 172 -4.58 13.89 24.50
C ASP A 172 -5.34 14.72 25.56
N LYS A 173 -6.46 15.34 25.15
CA LYS A 173 -7.31 16.13 26.04
C LYS A 173 -7.93 15.37 27.22
N ASN A 174 -7.89 14.04 27.19
CA ASN A 174 -8.40 13.16 28.24
C ASN A 174 -7.26 12.58 29.10
N ASN A 175 -6.04 13.13 28.97
CA ASN A 175 -4.84 12.69 29.67
C ASN A 175 -4.39 11.26 29.30
N VAL A 176 -4.70 10.81 28.08
CA VAL A 176 -4.28 9.51 27.54
C VAL A 176 -3.05 9.70 26.65
N VAL A 177 -2.02 8.87 26.82
CA VAL A 177 -0.85 8.86 25.94
C VAL A 177 -1.26 8.26 24.59
N VAL A 178 -1.04 9.00 23.51
CA VAL A 178 -1.35 8.60 22.14
C VAL A 178 -0.13 8.76 21.25
N GLY A 179 0.02 7.85 20.28
CA GLY A 179 1.01 8.00 19.22
C GLY A 179 0.51 8.97 18.15
N ILE A 180 1.38 9.85 17.66
CA ILE A 180 1.10 10.75 16.54
C ILE A 180 2.26 10.71 15.54
N TRP A 181 1.92 10.82 14.26
CA TRP A 181 2.89 11.06 13.20
C TRP A 181 2.99 12.56 12.91
N SER A 182 4.20 13.09 13.06
CA SER A 182 4.56 14.47 12.76
C SER A 182 5.58 14.51 11.64
N ASN A 183 5.44 15.44 10.71
CA ASN A 183 6.33 15.55 9.56
C ASN A 183 7.37 16.63 9.85
N THR A 184 8.65 16.36 9.57
CA THR A 184 9.73 17.35 9.69
C THR A 184 10.09 18.00 8.35
N GLY A 185 9.48 17.53 7.26
CA GLY A 185 9.68 17.95 5.88
C GLY A 185 8.62 17.35 4.95
N PRO A 186 8.82 17.40 3.61
CA PRO A 186 7.89 16.81 2.64
C PRO A 186 7.78 15.29 2.80
N ASP A 187 6.57 14.75 2.73
CA ASP A 187 6.28 13.31 2.90
C ASP A 187 5.20 12.81 1.91
N ASP A 188 5.07 13.48 0.77
CA ASP A 188 4.02 13.19 -0.22
C ASP A 188 4.14 11.73 -0.75
N HIS A 189 5.37 11.23 -1.00
CA HIS A 189 5.57 9.81 -1.31
C HIS A 189 5.12 8.86 -0.20
N ARG A 190 5.29 9.24 1.06
CA ARG A 190 4.87 8.43 2.20
C ARG A 190 3.35 8.33 2.25
N HIS A 191 2.66 9.43 1.97
CA HIS A 191 1.21 9.43 1.89
C HIS A 191 0.68 8.67 0.67
N ALA A 192 1.32 8.80 -0.50
CA ALA A 192 0.97 8.00 -1.68
C ALA A 192 1.13 6.49 -1.43
N ASP A 193 2.18 6.07 -0.70
CA ASP A 193 2.37 4.68 -0.27
C ASP A 193 1.24 4.18 0.64
N VAL A 194 0.77 5.04 1.55
CA VAL A 194 -0.36 4.71 2.44
C VAL A 194 -1.67 4.61 1.67
N TYR A 195 -1.95 5.49 0.72
CA TYR A 195 -3.15 5.35 -0.11
C TYR A 195 -3.11 4.07 -0.94
N GLU A 196 -1.95 3.69 -1.45
CA GLU A 196 -1.77 2.43 -2.18
C GLU A 196 -2.00 1.22 -1.25
N LEU A 197 -1.58 1.32 0.02
CA LEU A 197 -1.89 0.31 1.03
C LEU A 197 -3.41 0.22 1.21
N LEU A 198 -4.12 1.33 1.37
CA LEU A 198 -5.58 1.32 1.49
C LEU A 198 -6.24 0.67 0.27
N ALA A 199 -5.73 0.95 -0.94
CA ALA A 199 -6.20 0.31 -2.16
C ALA A 199 -6.04 -1.22 -2.10
N MET A 200 -4.90 -1.72 -1.59
CA MET A 200 -4.67 -3.15 -1.36
C MET A 200 -5.67 -3.75 -0.37
N HIS A 201 -5.98 -3.05 0.72
CA HIS A 201 -6.97 -3.52 1.70
C HIS A 201 -8.37 -3.61 1.08
N ILE A 202 -8.75 -2.63 0.26
CA ILE A 202 -10.04 -2.61 -0.46
C ILE A 202 -10.14 -3.76 -1.47
N ALA A 203 -9.02 -4.07 -2.15
CA ALA A 203 -8.94 -5.22 -3.04
C ALA A 203 -9.02 -6.58 -2.31
N GLY A 204 -9.09 -6.60 -0.97
CA GLY A 204 -9.24 -7.83 -0.19
C GLY A 204 -7.92 -8.51 0.20
N TYR A 205 -6.78 -7.84 0.00
CA TYR A 205 -5.45 -8.36 0.42
C TYR A 205 -5.00 -7.76 1.75
N GLY A 206 -5.88 -7.03 2.42
CA GLY A 206 -5.64 -6.47 3.73
C GLY A 206 -5.73 -7.55 4.80
N ASP A 207 -4.66 -7.72 5.57
CA ASP A 207 -4.68 -8.52 6.78
C ASP A 207 -5.49 -7.73 7.82
N THR A 208 -6.75 -8.11 8.04
CA THR A 208 -7.64 -7.44 9.01
C THR A 208 -7.26 -7.73 10.46
N ASP A 209 -6.31 -8.66 10.66
CA ASP A 209 -6.03 -9.29 11.96
C ASP A 209 -4.65 -8.90 12.53
N VAL A 210 -3.98 -7.87 11.98
CA VAL A 210 -2.58 -7.47 12.34
C VAL A 210 -2.44 -6.88 13.75
N TYR A 211 -3.52 -6.72 14.51
CA TYR A 211 -3.46 -6.30 15.91
C TYR A 211 -3.80 -7.46 16.87
N ASP A 212 -3.16 -8.61 16.70
CA ASP A 212 -2.96 -9.52 17.81
C ASP A 212 -1.64 -9.15 18.49
N GLU A 213 -1.70 -8.35 19.56
CA GLU A 213 -0.53 -7.92 20.34
C GLU A 213 0.28 -9.10 20.89
N ASP A 214 -0.31 -10.32 20.88
CA ASP A 214 0.28 -11.57 21.34
C ASP A 214 0.78 -12.48 20.21
N ALA A 215 0.66 -12.08 18.94
CA ALA A 215 1.19 -12.88 17.82
C ALA A 215 2.72 -12.83 17.79
N GLU A 216 3.37 -13.89 18.26
CA GLU A 216 4.80 -14.07 18.10
C GLU A 216 5.18 -14.01 16.61
N PRO A 217 6.26 -13.29 16.24
CA PRO A 217 6.69 -13.22 14.86
C PRO A 217 6.96 -14.63 14.34
N ALA A 218 6.36 -14.98 13.20
CA ALA A 218 6.63 -16.24 12.54
C ALA A 218 8.14 -16.34 12.27
N VAL A 219 8.82 -17.21 13.01
CA VAL A 219 10.21 -17.58 12.74
C VAL A 219 10.18 -18.35 11.43
N ILE A 220 10.67 -17.73 10.36
CA ILE A 220 11.00 -18.43 9.13
C ILE A 220 12.25 -19.24 9.43
N ASP A 221 12.06 -20.53 9.69
CA ASP A 221 13.13 -21.49 9.95
C ASP A 221 13.86 -21.80 8.63
N ASP A 222 14.81 -20.95 8.25
CA ASP A 222 15.78 -21.21 7.16
C ASP A 222 16.84 -22.23 7.60
N ALA A 223 16.42 -23.35 8.19
CA ALA A 223 17.30 -24.44 8.59
C ALA A 223 16.86 -25.78 7.99
N ASP A 224 16.72 -25.83 6.67
CA ASP A 224 16.82 -27.09 5.93
C ASP A 224 18.15 -27.14 5.14
N LYS A 225 19.15 -27.71 5.83
CA LYS A 225 20.20 -28.62 5.30
C LYS A 225 21.25 -28.06 4.33
N ALA A 226 22.40 -27.72 4.90
CA ALA A 226 23.70 -28.09 4.33
C ALA A 226 24.37 -29.12 5.26
N GLU A 227 24.02 -30.40 5.09
CA GLU A 227 24.79 -31.50 5.68
C GLU A 227 26.12 -31.63 4.94
N GLY A 228 27.22 -31.44 5.67
CA GLY A 228 28.44 -32.20 5.51
C GLY A 228 29.52 -31.66 4.57
N GLU A 229 30.40 -30.80 5.09
CA GLU A 229 31.84 -30.90 4.79
C GLU A 229 32.66 -30.62 6.07
N SER A 230 33.38 -31.64 6.52
CA SER A 230 34.26 -31.58 7.69
C SER A 230 35.54 -30.80 7.37
N TRP A 231 35.85 -29.78 8.15
CA TRP A 231 37.17 -29.14 8.16
C TRP A 231 38.01 -29.70 9.30
N ASP A 232 38.46 -30.95 9.15
CA ASP A 232 39.56 -31.54 9.91
C ASP A 232 40.78 -31.66 9.00
N ALA A 233 41.57 -30.59 8.93
CA ALA A 233 43.01 -30.62 8.69
C ALA A 233 43.54 -29.18 8.70
N PHE A 234 44.31 -28.83 9.72
CA PHE A 234 45.69 -28.32 9.59
C PHE A 234 46.14 -27.84 10.99
N ASN A 235 46.88 -28.73 11.66
CA ASN A 235 48.00 -28.32 12.53
C ASN A 235 49.10 -27.70 11.66
#